data_AF-A0A0Q7XHA7-F1
#
_entry.id   AF-A0A0Q7XHA7-F1
#
_cell.length_a   1.000
_cell.length_b   1.000
_cell.length_c   1.000
_cell.angle_alpha   90.00
_cell.angle_beta   90.00
_cell.angle_gamma   90.00
#
_symmetry.space_group_name_H-M   'P 1'
#
loop_
_entity.id
_entity.type
_entity.pdbx_description
1 polymer ?
#
loop_
_entity_poly.entity_id
_entity_poly.type
_entity_poly.pdbx_seq_one_letter_code
_entity_poly.pdbx_strand_id
1 'polypeptide(L)'
;MFVSPSMHAHSIDALEQQMRHNPPKEMLQTMESIKSLLLSIRQLPATIQVEIGGKTFSAQVHHQFRPALERNAAILELSQLGVDAPQLEQLYEATDGCVLFQCGVDGYFLPPVRFFPLNAIAAQTAYMQASADDEEDANGERPQHSGGMVFADAEGTGNSFVLMKRGELQGKVVYTDHDPDADAFAISPQDLLQQLALPPHQGLCKLWGADKVRFTES
;
A
#
# COMPACT_ATOMS: atom_id res chain seq x y z
N MET A 1 -14.00 -14.62 49.05
CA MET A 1 -12.84 -13.71 49.18
C MET A 1 -11.99 -13.85 47.92
N PHE A 2 -11.52 -12.72 47.39
CA PHE A 2 -10.91 -12.55 46.08
C PHE A 2 -9.54 -13.25 45.95
N VAL A 3 -9.25 -13.72 44.74
CA VAL A 3 -8.00 -14.35 44.31
C VAL A 3 -6.95 -13.25 44.04
N SER A 4 -5.72 -13.41 44.53
CA SER A 4 -4.61 -12.48 44.27
C SER A 4 -3.87 -12.85 42.97
N PRO A 5 -3.63 -11.93 42.02
CA PRO A 5 -2.77 -12.14 40.87
C PRO A 5 -1.45 -11.37 41.03
N SER A 6 -0.31 -12.06 41.14
CA SER A 6 0.99 -11.40 41.09
C SER A 6 2.12 -12.41 40.85
N MET A 7 2.39 -12.77 39.59
CA MET A 7 3.71 -13.27 39.15
C MET A 7 3.96 -13.13 37.63
N HIS A 8 3.29 -12.21 36.92
CA HIS A 8 3.55 -11.96 35.48
C HIS A 8 3.88 -10.49 35.12
N ALA A 9 3.82 -9.55 36.07
CA ALA A 9 4.05 -8.14 35.79
C ALA A 9 5.55 -7.78 35.59
N HIS A 10 6.48 -8.57 36.11
CA HIS A 10 7.93 -8.27 36.01
C HIS A 10 8.55 -8.58 34.64
N SER A 11 7.82 -9.23 33.73
CA SER A 11 8.35 -9.61 32.42
C SER A 11 8.28 -8.47 31.40
N ILE A 12 7.22 -7.66 31.45
CA ILE A 12 6.95 -6.61 30.45
C ILE A 12 7.83 -5.38 30.71
N ASP A 13 7.95 -4.94 31.96
CA ASP A 13 8.80 -3.79 32.31
C ASP A 13 10.28 -4.04 32.02
N ALA A 14 10.73 -5.29 32.20
CA ALA A 14 12.09 -5.71 31.86
C ALA A 14 12.30 -5.74 30.33
N LEU A 15 11.30 -6.21 29.58
CA LEU A 15 11.33 -6.20 28.12
C LEU A 15 11.31 -4.76 27.57
N GLU A 16 10.49 -3.88 28.13
CA GLU A 16 10.43 -2.47 27.77
C GLU A 16 11.72 -1.73 28.09
N GLN A 17 12.31 -1.95 29.28
CA GLN A 17 13.60 -1.34 29.63
C GLN A 17 14.73 -1.85 28.72
N GLN A 18 14.70 -3.13 28.33
CA GLN A 18 15.68 -3.70 27.41
C GLN A 18 15.52 -3.15 25.98
N MET A 19 14.27 -2.95 25.52
CA MET A 19 13.97 -2.30 24.24
C MET A 19 14.38 -0.82 24.21
N ARG A 20 14.35 -0.11 25.34
CA ARG A 20 14.80 1.29 25.44
C ARG A 20 16.32 1.45 25.38
N HIS A 21 17.09 0.44 25.76
CA HIS A 21 18.55 0.57 25.91
C HIS A 21 19.37 -0.16 24.84
N ASN A 22 18.82 -1.15 24.15
CA ASN A 22 19.44 -1.77 22.98
C ASN A 22 18.35 -2.33 22.05
N PRO A 23 17.73 -1.50 21.17
CA PRO A 23 16.95 -2.04 20.08
C PRO A 23 17.86 -3.00 19.27
N PRO A 24 17.42 -4.24 18.98
CA PRO A 24 18.21 -5.16 18.18
C PRO A 24 18.60 -4.47 16.89
N LYS A 25 19.90 -4.42 16.57
CA LYS A 25 20.38 -3.86 15.29
C LYS A 25 19.74 -4.55 14.07
N GLU A 26 19.19 -5.74 14.26
CA GLU A 26 18.42 -6.51 13.28
C GLU A 26 16.97 -6.01 13.11
N MET A 27 16.36 -5.39 14.13
CA MET A 27 15.06 -4.69 14.00
C MET A 27 15.22 -3.24 13.51
N LEU A 28 16.44 -2.70 13.59
CA LEU A 28 16.86 -1.41 13.02
C LEU A 28 17.41 -1.55 11.59
N GLN A 29 17.16 -2.67 10.90
CA GLN A 29 17.07 -2.64 9.44
C GLN A 29 15.87 -1.75 9.10
N THR A 30 16.18 -0.47 9.00
CA THR A 30 15.29 0.68 8.87
C THR A 30 14.09 0.35 7.98
N MET A 31 12.93 0.15 8.58
CA MET A 31 11.68 0.48 7.90
C MET A 31 11.80 1.95 7.53
N GLU A 32 12.16 2.23 6.29
CA GLU A 32 12.25 3.59 5.78
C GLU A 32 10.90 4.27 6.03
N SER A 33 10.91 5.43 6.68
CA SER A 33 9.68 6.20 6.87
C SER A 33 9.04 6.47 5.50
N ILE A 34 7.72 6.61 5.44
CA ILE A 34 7.02 6.91 4.18
C ILE A 34 7.59 8.17 3.51
N LYS A 35 8.03 9.16 4.30
CA LYS A 35 8.73 10.35 3.80
C LYS A 35 10.05 10.01 3.11
N SER A 36 10.85 9.10 3.67
CA SER A 36 12.07 8.59 3.04
C SER A 36 11.76 7.87 1.74
N LEU A 37 10.79 6.96 1.75
CA LEU A 37 10.39 6.22 0.55
C LEU A 37 9.94 7.16 -0.58
N LEU A 38 9.10 8.16 -0.28
CA LEU A 38 8.65 9.13 -1.29
C LEU A 38 9.80 10.01 -1.81
N LEU A 39 10.79 10.35 -0.98
CA LEU A 39 11.99 11.05 -1.42
C LEU A 39 12.83 10.17 -2.34
N SER A 40 13.02 8.90 -2.00
CA SER A 40 13.71 7.93 -2.84
C SER A 40 13.01 7.76 -4.20
N ILE A 41 11.68 7.70 -4.21
CA ILE A 41 10.87 7.65 -5.44
C ILE A 41 11.12 8.88 -6.32
N ARG A 42 11.16 10.09 -5.73
CA ARG A 42 11.46 11.33 -6.47
C ARG A 42 12.86 11.37 -7.08
N GLN A 43 13.77 10.57 -6.54
CA GLN A 43 15.16 10.48 -6.99
C GLN A 43 15.38 9.31 -7.96
N LEU A 44 14.35 8.50 -8.24
CA LEU A 44 14.46 7.43 -9.21
C LEU A 44 14.87 8.00 -10.56
N PRO A 45 15.70 7.27 -11.33
CA PRO A 45 16.09 7.70 -12.64
C PRO A 45 14.83 7.87 -13.49
N ALA A 46 14.80 8.94 -14.31
CA ALA A 46 13.70 9.22 -15.22
C ALA A 46 13.46 8.09 -16.24
N THR A 47 14.40 7.14 -16.34
CA THR A 47 14.29 5.94 -17.15
C THR A 47 14.75 4.70 -16.38
N ILE A 48 14.00 3.61 -16.48
CA ILE A 48 14.35 2.28 -15.94
C ILE A 48 14.34 1.24 -17.06
N GLN A 49 15.11 0.17 -16.92
CA GLN A 49 15.08 -0.95 -17.87
C GLN A 49 14.03 -1.96 -17.42
N VAL A 50 13.17 -2.35 -18.36
CA VAL A 50 12.07 -3.29 -18.13
C VAL A 50 12.16 -4.42 -19.15
N GLU A 51 12.25 -5.65 -18.69
CA GLU A 51 12.17 -6.83 -19.54
C GLU A 51 10.70 -7.24 -19.71
N ILE A 52 10.21 -7.30 -20.95
CA ILE A 52 8.87 -7.79 -21.31
C ILE A 52 9.01 -8.92 -22.34
N GLY A 53 8.58 -10.13 -21.98
CA GLY A 53 8.63 -11.29 -22.89
C GLY A 53 10.04 -11.61 -23.39
N GLY A 54 11.06 -11.47 -22.54
CA GLY A 54 12.46 -11.72 -22.86
C GLY A 54 13.18 -10.61 -23.64
N LYS A 55 12.55 -9.44 -23.83
CA LYS A 55 13.14 -8.26 -24.47
C LYS A 55 13.24 -7.12 -23.49
N THR A 56 14.37 -6.41 -23.47
CA THR A 56 14.58 -5.24 -22.61
C THR A 56 14.17 -3.95 -23.31
N PHE A 57 13.42 -3.11 -22.60
CA PHE A 57 12.93 -1.82 -23.05
C PHE A 57 13.32 -0.74 -22.04
N SER A 58 13.56 0.48 -22.55
CA SER A 58 13.69 1.65 -21.70
C SER A 58 12.30 2.20 -21.40
N ALA A 59 11.88 2.12 -20.15
CA ALA A 59 10.69 2.74 -19.63
C ALA A 59 11.02 4.13 -19.11
N GLN A 60 10.18 5.12 -19.39
CA GLN A 60 10.23 6.37 -18.64
C GLN A 60 9.48 6.22 -17.31
N VAL A 61 9.94 6.90 -16.28
CA VAL A 61 9.27 6.94 -14.99
C VAL A 61 8.78 8.37 -14.75
N HIS A 62 7.46 8.54 -14.70
CA HIS A 62 6.85 9.81 -14.32
C HIS A 62 6.12 9.65 -12.99
N HIS A 63 6.31 10.64 -12.13
CA HIS A 63 5.61 10.76 -10.86
C HIS A 63 4.92 12.12 -10.77
N GLN A 64 3.73 12.16 -10.19
CA GLN A 64 3.01 13.40 -9.90
C GLN A 64 2.64 13.42 -8.42
N PHE A 65 3.13 14.39 -7.67
CA PHE A 65 2.83 14.53 -6.24
C PHE A 65 1.96 15.76 -6.02
N ARG A 66 0.88 15.60 -5.26
CA ARG A 66 0.06 16.72 -4.81
C ARG A 66 0.68 17.38 -3.58
N PRO A 67 0.32 18.63 -3.27
CA PRO A 67 0.71 19.25 -2.01
C PRO A 67 0.33 18.38 -0.81
N ALA A 68 1.17 18.37 0.23
CA ALA A 68 0.89 17.67 1.48
C ALA A 68 -0.31 18.28 2.21
N LEU A 69 -1.01 17.46 3.01
CA LEU A 69 -2.00 17.91 3.98
C LEU A 69 -1.35 18.25 5.32
N GLU A 70 -2.00 19.13 6.08
CA GLU A 70 -1.65 19.28 7.49
C GLU A 70 -2.00 17.98 8.24
N ARG A 71 -1.08 17.53 9.10
CA ARG A 71 -1.22 16.26 9.83
C ARG A 71 -2.57 16.12 10.56
N ASN A 72 -3.03 17.19 11.22
CA ASN A 72 -4.30 17.17 11.95
C ASN A 72 -5.51 17.04 11.03
N ALA A 73 -5.45 17.61 9.81
CA ALA A 73 -6.51 17.48 8.82
C ALA A 73 -6.57 16.04 8.29
N ALA A 74 -5.40 15.45 7.98
CA ALA A 74 -5.32 14.06 7.54
C ALA A 74 -5.85 13.08 8.58
N ILE A 75 -5.46 13.23 9.86
CA ILE A 75 -5.97 12.42 10.97
C ILE A 75 -7.50 12.54 11.08
N LEU A 76 -8.02 13.77 11.06
CA LEU A 76 -9.44 14.01 11.20
C LEU A 76 -10.24 13.33 10.08
N GLU A 77 -9.84 13.50 8.83
CA GLU A 77 -10.53 12.90 7.68
C GLU A 77 -10.42 11.37 7.66
N LEU A 78 -9.25 10.79 7.94
CA LEU A 78 -9.09 9.33 8.06
C LEU A 78 -9.94 8.73 9.19
N SER A 79 -10.04 9.44 10.32
CA SER A 79 -10.89 9.01 11.43
C SER A 79 -12.38 9.00 11.06
N GLN A 80 -12.84 9.98 10.25
CA GLN A 80 -14.22 10.03 9.74
C GLN A 80 -14.51 8.87 8.78
N LEU A 81 -13.49 8.40 8.06
CA LEU A 81 -13.57 7.21 7.21
C LEU A 81 -13.54 5.90 8.02
N GLY A 82 -13.39 5.97 9.35
CA GLY A 82 -13.33 4.82 10.25
C GLY A 82 -12.04 4.01 10.08
N VAL A 83 -10.94 4.69 9.77
CA VAL A 83 -9.64 4.06 9.48
C VAL A 83 -8.65 4.50 10.53
N ASP A 84 -8.11 3.54 11.28
CA ASP A 84 -6.94 3.73 12.12
C ASP A 84 -5.72 3.19 11.37
N ALA A 85 -5.09 4.06 10.57
CA ALA A 85 -3.93 3.72 9.75
C ALA A 85 -2.88 4.84 9.81
N PRO A 86 -2.03 4.86 10.86
CA PRO A 86 -0.95 5.84 11.02
C PRO A 86 -0.01 5.92 9.81
N GLN A 87 0.09 4.85 9.01
CA GLN A 87 0.84 4.84 7.76
C GLN A 87 0.19 5.71 6.68
N LEU A 88 -1.14 5.72 6.57
CA LEU A 88 -1.84 6.61 5.64
C LEU A 88 -1.75 8.07 6.09
N GLU A 89 -1.81 8.34 7.39
CA GLU A 89 -1.57 9.70 7.91
C GLU A 89 -0.20 10.24 7.45
N GLN A 90 0.85 9.44 7.59
CA GLN A 90 2.20 9.81 7.14
C GLN A 90 2.29 10.00 5.62
N LEU A 91 1.54 9.21 4.84
CA LEU A 91 1.43 9.38 3.39
C LEU A 91 0.80 10.74 3.06
N TYR A 92 -0.34 11.07 3.66
CA TYR A 92 -1.05 12.32 3.39
C TYR A 92 -0.33 13.57 3.95
N GLU A 93 0.43 13.42 5.04
CA GLU A 93 1.35 14.45 5.53
C GLU A 93 2.53 14.70 4.57
N ALA A 94 2.80 13.77 3.65
CA ALA A 94 3.84 13.92 2.63
C ALA A 94 3.28 14.33 1.26
N THR A 95 2.09 13.87 0.89
CA THR A 95 1.43 14.15 -0.40
C THR A 95 -0.07 13.82 -0.32
N ASP A 96 -0.96 14.74 -0.72
CA ASP A 96 -2.42 14.50 -0.82
C ASP A 96 -2.78 13.68 -2.07
N GLY A 97 -2.30 12.45 -2.14
CA GLY A 97 -2.37 11.62 -3.34
C GLY A 97 -1.19 11.85 -4.29
N CYS A 98 -0.91 10.83 -5.10
CA CYS A 98 0.18 10.87 -6.06
C CYS A 98 -0.01 9.83 -7.17
N VAL A 99 0.59 10.05 -8.33
CA VAL A 99 0.72 9.04 -9.38
C VAL A 99 2.14 8.51 -9.31
N LEU A 100 2.27 7.21 -9.09
CA LEU A 100 3.53 6.49 -9.07
C LEU A 100 3.68 5.65 -10.34
N PHE A 101 4.87 5.72 -10.93
CA PHE A 101 5.32 4.85 -12.03
C PHE A 101 4.38 4.80 -13.23
N GLN A 102 4.35 5.86 -14.02
CA GLN A 102 3.85 5.75 -15.39
C GLN A 102 4.97 5.27 -16.30
N CYS A 103 4.86 4.02 -16.79
CA CYS A 103 5.82 3.40 -17.68
C CYS A 103 5.21 3.22 -19.08
N GLY A 104 5.71 4.00 -20.03
CA GLY A 104 5.44 3.79 -21.46
C GLY A 104 6.59 3.01 -22.09
N VAL A 105 6.28 1.85 -22.66
CA VAL A 105 7.17 1.10 -23.56
C VAL A 105 6.54 1.12 -24.94
N ASP A 106 7.32 1.28 -26.02
CA ASP A 106 6.77 1.28 -27.38
C ASP A 106 5.95 -0.01 -27.64
N GLY A 107 4.62 0.15 -27.74
CA GLY A 107 3.67 -0.94 -27.93
C GLY A 107 3.14 -1.62 -26.66
N TYR A 108 3.60 -1.23 -25.46
CA TYR A 108 3.10 -1.73 -24.17
C TYR A 108 2.81 -0.57 -23.22
N PHE A 109 1.55 -0.47 -22.77
CA PHE A 109 1.14 0.48 -21.74
C PHE A 109 1.09 -0.24 -20.40
N LEU A 110 1.97 0.12 -19.47
CA LEU A 110 1.93 -0.37 -18.10
C LEU A 110 1.18 0.67 -17.24
N PRO A 111 0.02 0.33 -16.68
CA PRO A 111 -0.86 1.28 -16.01
C PRO A 111 -0.18 1.85 -14.75
N PRO A 112 -0.16 3.17 -14.54
CA PRO A 112 0.43 3.74 -13.34
C PRO A 112 -0.36 3.38 -12.09
N VAL A 113 0.31 3.38 -10.94
CA VAL A 113 -0.36 3.24 -9.64
C VAL A 113 -0.66 4.62 -9.09
N ARG A 114 -1.94 4.94 -8.89
CA ARG A 114 -2.36 6.25 -8.40
C ARG A 114 -2.95 6.14 -7.00
N PHE A 115 -2.36 6.87 -6.07
CA PHE A 115 -2.89 7.10 -4.73
C PHE A 115 -3.89 8.25 -4.78
N PHE A 116 -5.10 8.01 -4.30
CA PHE A 116 -6.15 9.00 -4.32
C PHE A 116 -5.86 10.14 -3.34
N PRO A 117 -6.30 11.37 -3.65
CA PRO A 117 -6.39 12.41 -2.64
C PRO A 117 -7.42 12.04 -1.58
N LEU A 118 -7.22 12.51 -0.36
CA LEU A 118 -8.02 12.08 0.79
C LEU A 118 -9.52 12.35 0.60
N ASN A 119 -9.85 13.48 -0.02
CA ASN A 119 -11.22 13.88 -0.34
C ASN A 119 -11.93 12.98 -1.39
N ALA A 120 -11.20 12.19 -2.17
CA ALA A 120 -11.77 11.28 -3.15
C ALA A 120 -12.02 9.88 -2.59
N ILE A 121 -11.35 9.51 -1.49
CA ILE A 121 -11.42 8.15 -0.93
C ILE A 121 -12.84 7.71 -0.60
N ALA A 122 -13.64 8.59 0.02
CA ALA A 122 -15.03 8.26 0.37
C ALA A 122 -15.84 7.89 -0.88
N ALA A 123 -15.72 8.67 -1.95
CA ALA A 123 -16.45 8.45 -3.18
C ALA A 123 -15.97 7.18 -3.90
N GLN A 124 -14.65 6.95 -3.95
CA GLN A 124 -14.08 5.74 -4.56
C GLN A 124 -14.44 4.47 -3.78
N THR A 125 -14.43 4.55 -2.45
CA THR A 125 -14.84 3.44 -1.59
C THR A 125 -16.33 3.13 -1.79
N ALA A 126 -17.19 4.14 -1.84
CA ALA A 126 -18.62 3.94 -2.10
C ALA A 126 -18.89 3.36 -3.50
N TYR A 127 -18.17 3.82 -4.53
CA TYR A 127 -18.27 3.28 -5.88
C TYR A 127 -17.88 1.80 -5.95
N MET A 128 -16.76 1.43 -5.33
CA MET A 128 -16.31 0.03 -5.29
C MET A 128 -17.28 -0.85 -4.50
N GLN A 129 -17.79 -0.36 -3.36
CA GLN A 129 -18.77 -1.10 -2.56
C GLN A 129 -20.07 -1.35 -3.33
N ALA A 130 -20.55 -0.37 -4.09
CA ALA A 130 -21.71 -0.56 -4.95
C ALA A 130 -21.46 -1.64 -6.02
N SER A 131 -20.28 -1.65 -6.63
CA SER A 131 -19.90 -2.70 -7.59
C SER A 131 -19.81 -4.09 -6.94
N ALA A 132 -19.25 -4.18 -5.73
CA ALA A 132 -19.12 -5.44 -5.00
C ALA A 132 -20.46 -5.97 -4.47
N ASP A 133 -21.42 -5.09 -4.18
CA ASP A 133 -22.78 -5.47 -3.78
C ASP A 133 -23.59 -6.05 -4.95
N ASP A 134 -23.25 -5.71 -6.19
CA ASP A 134 -23.84 -6.26 -7.41
C ASP A 134 -23.19 -7.60 -7.83
N GLU A 135 -21.99 -7.89 -7.31
CA GLU A 135 -21.21 -9.10 -7.57
C GLU A 135 -21.36 -10.12 -6.44
N GLU A 136 -22.52 -10.76 -6.35
CA GLU A 136 -22.64 -12.01 -5.58
C GLU A 136 -22.07 -13.15 -6.43
N ASP A 137 -21.12 -13.90 -5.86
CA ASP A 137 -20.62 -15.10 -6.52
C ASP A 137 -21.72 -16.19 -6.60
N ALA A 138 -21.43 -17.30 -7.27
CA ALA A 138 -22.40 -18.40 -7.40
C ALA A 138 -22.82 -19.03 -6.05
N ASN A 139 -22.13 -18.70 -4.96
CA ASN A 139 -22.40 -19.16 -3.59
C ASN A 139 -23.10 -18.09 -2.74
N GLY A 140 -23.36 -16.90 -3.27
CA GLY A 140 -23.94 -15.76 -2.54
C GLY A 140 -22.94 -15.09 -1.59
N GLU A 141 -21.65 -15.32 -1.77
CA GLU A 141 -20.58 -14.67 -1.01
C GLU A 141 -20.19 -13.36 -1.68
N ARG A 142 -19.99 -12.33 -0.85
CA ARG A 142 -19.50 -11.04 -1.31
C ARG A 142 -17.98 -11.09 -1.45
N PRO A 143 -17.40 -10.32 -2.37
CA PRO A 143 -15.96 -10.23 -2.50
C PRO A 143 -15.30 -9.83 -1.17
N GLN A 144 -14.16 -10.45 -0.84
CA GLN A 144 -13.44 -10.21 0.42
C GLN A 144 -13.11 -8.72 0.65
N HIS A 145 -12.96 -7.94 -0.43
CA HIS A 145 -12.62 -6.51 -0.37
C HIS A 145 -13.79 -5.58 0.01
N SER A 146 -15.03 -6.06 0.07
CA SER A 146 -16.24 -5.27 0.35
C SER A 146 -16.20 -4.51 1.70
N GLY A 147 -15.40 -4.99 2.67
CA GLY A 147 -15.23 -4.37 3.99
C GLY A 147 -14.09 -3.35 4.12
N GLY A 148 -13.39 -3.02 3.04
CA GLY A 148 -12.19 -2.18 3.08
C GLY A 148 -12.40 -0.72 2.66
N MET A 149 -11.29 0.01 2.54
CA MET A 149 -11.24 1.37 2.01
C MET A 149 -10.32 1.43 0.80
N VAL A 150 -10.82 2.00 -0.29
CA VAL A 150 -10.04 2.21 -1.51
C VAL A 150 -9.17 3.44 -1.33
N PHE A 151 -7.84 3.30 -1.46
CA PHE A 151 -6.91 4.43 -1.31
C PHE A 151 -5.94 4.59 -2.48
N ALA A 152 -5.85 3.60 -3.37
CA ALA A 152 -5.13 3.71 -4.63
C ALA A 152 -5.77 2.83 -5.72
N ASP A 153 -5.42 3.05 -6.98
CA ASP A 153 -5.78 2.22 -8.12
C ASP A 153 -4.62 1.98 -9.08
N ALA A 154 -4.76 0.97 -9.94
CA ALA A 154 -3.95 0.84 -11.14
C ALA A 154 -4.73 1.47 -12.29
N GLU A 155 -4.29 2.63 -12.76
CA GLU A 155 -5.10 3.47 -13.64
C GLU A 155 -5.42 2.77 -14.98
N GLY A 156 -6.70 2.70 -15.32
CA GLY A 156 -7.17 2.10 -16.57
C GLY A 156 -7.34 0.58 -16.54
N THR A 157 -7.04 -0.09 -15.42
CA THR A 157 -7.35 -1.53 -15.27
C THR A 157 -8.74 -1.78 -14.69
N GLY A 158 -9.32 -0.80 -14.00
CA GLY A 158 -10.53 -0.99 -13.19
C GLY A 158 -10.25 -1.57 -11.80
N ASN A 159 -8.98 -1.87 -11.48
CA ASN A 159 -8.60 -2.53 -10.25
C ASN A 159 -8.01 -1.55 -9.21
N SER A 160 -8.34 -1.81 -7.95
CA SER A 160 -8.07 -0.92 -6.82
C SER A 160 -7.25 -1.60 -5.72
N PHE A 161 -6.50 -0.79 -4.97
CA PHE A 161 -5.88 -1.19 -3.71
C PHE A 161 -6.79 -0.82 -2.55
N VAL A 162 -7.12 -1.82 -1.75
CA VAL A 162 -8.10 -1.75 -0.67
C VAL A 162 -7.40 -2.03 0.65
N LEU A 163 -7.44 -1.06 1.56
CA LEU A 163 -7.01 -1.24 2.93
C LEU A 163 -8.13 -1.90 3.73
N MET A 164 -7.88 -3.10 4.24
CA MET A 164 -8.89 -3.88 4.96
C MET A 164 -9.07 -3.35 6.38
N LYS A 165 -10.33 -3.09 6.77
CA LYS A 165 -10.68 -2.51 8.07
C LYS A 165 -10.98 -3.53 9.15
N ARG A 166 -11.30 -4.77 8.77
CA ARG A 166 -11.80 -5.84 9.66
C ARG A 166 -11.39 -7.21 9.11
N GLY A 167 -11.57 -8.25 9.93
CA GLY A 167 -11.28 -9.64 9.56
C GLY A 167 -9.80 -10.00 9.65
N GLU A 168 -9.43 -11.16 9.11
CA GLU A 168 -8.05 -11.70 9.16
C GLU A 168 -7.04 -10.86 8.37
N LEU A 169 -7.54 -10.05 7.44
CA LEU A 169 -6.73 -9.13 6.62
C LEU A 169 -6.68 -7.71 7.20
N GLN A 170 -7.25 -7.43 8.37
CA GLN A 170 -7.26 -6.08 8.95
C GLN A 170 -5.86 -5.43 8.95
N GLY A 171 -5.78 -4.20 8.43
CA GLY A 171 -4.54 -3.43 8.30
C GLY A 171 -3.68 -3.77 7.07
N LYS A 172 -4.02 -4.85 6.35
CA LYS A 172 -3.35 -5.27 5.11
C LYS A 172 -4.02 -4.66 3.89
N VAL A 173 -3.30 -4.67 2.77
CA VAL A 173 -3.74 -4.17 1.47
C VAL A 173 -4.07 -5.34 0.56
N VAL A 174 -5.27 -5.33 -0.01
CA VAL A 174 -5.75 -6.26 -1.04
C VAL A 174 -5.82 -5.53 -2.38
N TYR A 175 -5.61 -6.24 -3.49
CA TYR A 175 -5.79 -5.71 -4.85
C TYR A 175 -6.96 -6.44 -5.52
N THR A 176 -7.90 -5.70 -6.09
CA THR A 176 -9.21 -6.25 -6.51
C THR A 176 -9.18 -7.17 -7.74
N ASP A 177 -8.08 -7.20 -8.49
CA ASP A 177 -7.90 -8.11 -9.64
C ASP A 177 -7.51 -9.53 -9.21
N HIS A 178 -7.12 -9.70 -7.93
CA HIS A 178 -6.68 -10.99 -7.43
C HIS A 178 -7.85 -11.85 -7.00
N ASP A 179 -7.62 -13.16 -7.12
CA ASP A 179 -8.51 -14.23 -6.67
C ASP A 179 -9.21 -13.85 -5.35
N PRO A 180 -10.54 -14.01 -5.21
CA PRO A 180 -11.22 -13.78 -3.94
C PRO A 180 -10.61 -14.57 -2.77
N ASP A 181 -9.82 -15.62 -3.04
CA ASP A 181 -9.05 -16.39 -2.05
C ASP A 181 -7.59 -15.91 -1.84
N ALA A 182 -7.17 -14.83 -2.50
CA ALA A 182 -5.78 -14.38 -2.50
C ALA A 182 -5.35 -13.74 -1.17
N ASP A 183 -4.14 -14.09 -0.75
CA ASP A 183 -3.41 -13.39 0.32
C ASP A 183 -3.33 -11.89 0.07
N ALA A 184 -3.14 -11.12 1.14
CA ALA A 184 -2.90 -9.69 1.03
C ALA A 184 -1.75 -9.37 0.05
N PHE A 185 -1.99 -8.41 -0.85
CA PHE A 185 -0.99 -7.90 -1.79
C PHE A 185 0.22 -7.31 -1.06
N ALA A 186 -0.05 -6.55 0.00
CA ALA A 186 0.93 -5.98 0.90
C ALA A 186 0.44 -6.02 2.35
N ILE A 187 1.36 -6.14 3.31
CA ILE A 187 1.00 -6.25 4.73
C ILE A 187 0.61 -4.91 5.36
N SER A 188 0.88 -3.79 4.68
CA SER A 188 0.49 -2.44 5.09
C SER A 188 0.59 -1.45 3.91
N PRO A 189 0.05 -0.22 4.03
CA PRO A 189 0.25 0.83 3.03
C PRO A 189 1.72 1.20 2.81
N GLN A 190 2.54 1.15 3.86
CA GLN A 190 3.99 1.41 3.77
C GLN A 190 4.70 0.29 3.00
N ASP A 191 4.33 -0.96 3.27
CA ASP A 191 4.86 -2.13 2.55
C ASP A 191 4.47 -2.08 1.07
N LEU A 192 3.22 -1.70 0.74
CA LEU A 192 2.82 -1.44 -0.64
C LEU A 192 3.77 -0.41 -1.29
N LEU A 193 3.96 0.73 -0.63
CA LEU A 193 4.82 1.80 -1.14
C LEU A 193 6.25 1.31 -1.34
N GLN A 194 6.78 0.51 -0.41
CA GLN A 194 8.11 -0.09 -0.51
C GLN A 194 8.23 -1.06 -1.69
N GLN A 195 7.25 -1.95 -1.86
CA GLN A 195 7.18 -2.90 -2.96
C GLN A 195 7.09 -2.21 -4.33
N LEU A 196 6.46 -1.03 -4.40
CA LEU A 196 6.40 -0.22 -5.62
C LEU A 196 7.68 0.60 -5.84
N ALA A 197 8.22 1.20 -4.78
CA ALA A 197 9.28 2.20 -4.83
C ALA A 197 10.69 1.64 -5.01
N LEU A 198 10.98 0.52 -4.34
CA LEU A 198 12.36 0.03 -4.25
C LEU A 198 12.60 -1.05 -5.29
N PRO A 199 13.77 -1.05 -5.98
CA PRO A 199 14.20 -2.18 -6.80
C PRO A 199 14.12 -3.49 -5.99
N PRO A 200 13.61 -4.59 -6.59
CA PRO A 200 13.29 -4.78 -8.01
C PRO A 200 11.85 -4.39 -8.40
N HIS A 201 11.20 -3.48 -7.66
CA HIS A 201 9.81 -3.04 -7.88
C HIS A 201 8.81 -4.21 -7.87
N GLN A 202 8.92 -5.07 -6.86
CA GLN A 202 8.15 -6.31 -6.74
C GLN A 202 6.63 -6.10 -6.86
N GLY A 203 6.11 -4.97 -6.36
CA GLY A 203 4.71 -4.62 -6.49
C GLY A 203 4.29 -4.44 -7.95
N LEU A 204 5.10 -3.75 -8.76
CA LEU A 204 4.83 -3.58 -10.19
C LEU A 204 4.92 -4.92 -10.94
N CYS A 205 5.91 -5.76 -10.59
CA CYS A 205 6.01 -7.11 -11.14
C CYS A 205 4.77 -7.96 -10.81
N LYS A 206 4.24 -7.89 -9.58
CA LYS A 206 3.01 -8.60 -9.20
C LYS A 206 1.81 -8.12 -10.02
N LEU A 207 1.66 -6.80 -10.20
CA LEU A 207 0.53 -6.21 -10.94
C LEU A 207 0.55 -6.56 -12.44
N TRP A 208 1.74 -6.61 -13.04
CA TRP A 208 1.87 -6.76 -14.49
C TRP A 208 2.29 -8.18 -14.93
N GLY A 209 2.40 -9.10 -13.95
CA GLY A 209 2.84 -10.48 -14.12
C GLY A 209 4.36 -10.62 -14.01
N ALA A 210 4.85 -11.22 -12.92
CA ALA A 210 6.29 -11.34 -12.64
C ALA A 210 7.03 -12.28 -13.61
N ASP A 211 6.28 -13.13 -14.31
CA ASP A 211 6.74 -13.96 -15.43
C ASP A 211 6.93 -13.15 -16.72
N LYS A 212 6.24 -12.02 -16.83
CA LYS A 212 6.21 -11.18 -18.03
C LYS A 212 7.07 -9.92 -17.87
N VAL A 213 7.10 -9.33 -16.69
CA VAL A 213 7.74 -8.03 -16.43
C VAL A 213 8.81 -8.17 -15.36
N ARG A 214 10.02 -7.70 -15.67
CA ARG A 214 11.12 -7.57 -14.69
C ARG A 214 11.79 -6.22 -14.81
N PHE A 215 12.14 -5.63 -13.68
CA PHE A 215 12.95 -4.43 -13.64
C PHE A 215 14.39 -4.83 -13.35
N THR A 216 15.32 -4.36 -14.19
CA THR A 216 16.76 -4.56 -13.94
C THR A 216 17.37 -3.24 -13.53
N GLU A 217 18.36 -3.32 -12.64
CA GLU A 217 19.17 -2.15 -12.27
C GLU A 217 19.87 -1.59 -13.53
N SER A 218 20.05 -0.26 -13.55
CA SER A 218 20.69 0.48 -14.64
C SER A 218 22.22 0.38 -14.56
#